data_AF-A0ABD6AMQ9-F1
#
_entry.id   AF-A0ABD6AMQ9-F1
#
_cell.length_a   1.000
_cell.length_b   1.000
_cell.length_c   1.000
_cell.angle_alpha   90.00
_cell.angle_beta   90.00
_cell.angle_gamma   90.00
#
_symmetry.space_group_name_H-M   'P 1'
#
loop_
_entity.id
_entity.type
_entity.pdbx_description
1 polymer ?
#
loop_
_entity_poly.entity_id
_entity_poly.type
_entity_poly.pdbx_seq_one_letter_code
_entity_poly.pdbx_strand_id
1 'polypeptide(L)'
;MSGTRRRYLGGVGGASALLLGAGCIGRDGPGIPDGNGDGGDGDGNDGGDGGQTGTRPGGTGGPGVTVVSVDGPDDIPVAASVEVVREAATEESPPRLRTSLENTGDESITVGEGRGVHLEYVSDDSEALVFLPSDGEYPAEPGCWRLTDGIAVTEEYRTFQIDAGASSGREIDLYATPGEDACLPVGEYRFETAVSVGEPGTDPERSGRWSLTVLLE
;
A
#
# COMPACT_ATOMS: atom_id res chain seq x y z
N MET A 1 -23.23 -13.39 44.97
CA MET A 1 -22.89 -12.40 46.01
C MET A 1 -22.08 -11.30 45.37
N SER A 2 -22.52 -10.07 45.59
CA SER A 2 -22.06 -8.83 44.97
C SER A 2 -20.61 -8.48 45.31
N GLY A 3 -19.87 -7.97 44.32
CA GLY A 3 -18.67 -7.16 44.50
C GLY A 3 -18.83 -5.85 43.71
N THR A 4 -19.09 -4.77 44.43
CA THR A 4 -19.54 -3.47 43.91
C THR A 4 -18.43 -2.42 44.08
N ARG A 5 -18.07 -1.72 42.98
CA ARG A 5 -17.56 -0.33 42.82
C ARG A 5 -16.21 0.11 43.44
N ARG A 6 -15.40 0.82 42.63
CA ARG A 6 -15.21 2.30 42.78
C ARG A 6 -14.56 2.99 41.57
N ARG A 7 -15.24 4.05 41.11
CA ARG A 7 -14.74 5.14 40.23
C ARG A 7 -13.74 6.02 40.99
N TYR A 8 -12.72 6.52 40.30
CA TYR A 8 -12.10 7.81 40.60
C TYR A 8 -12.16 8.69 39.34
N LEU A 9 -12.89 9.81 39.46
CA LEU A 9 -12.80 10.99 38.63
C LEU A 9 -11.94 12.00 39.40
N GLY A 10 -11.02 12.67 38.71
CA GLY A 10 -10.25 13.82 39.19
C GLY A 10 -9.06 14.06 38.26
N GLY A 11 -8.71 15.25 37.79
CA GLY A 11 -9.25 16.60 37.90
C GLY A 11 -8.53 17.45 36.83
N VAL A 12 -9.23 18.37 36.16
CA VAL A 12 -9.06 19.83 36.23
C VAL A 12 -7.61 20.37 36.17
N GLY A 13 -7.34 21.14 35.10
CA GLY A 13 -6.23 22.08 34.94
C GLY A 13 -5.77 22.10 33.47
N GLY A 14 -6.00 23.09 32.61
CA GLY A 14 -6.18 24.52 32.84
C GLY A 14 -4.87 25.26 32.55
N ALA A 15 -4.57 25.56 31.28
CA ALA A 15 -3.68 26.67 30.90
C ALA A 15 -3.79 26.97 29.40
N SER A 16 -4.38 28.12 29.10
CA SER A 16 -4.35 28.80 27.81
C SER A 16 -2.95 29.33 27.52
N ALA A 17 -2.50 29.26 26.28
CA ALA A 17 -1.48 30.16 25.75
C ALA A 17 -1.75 30.45 24.27
N LEU A 18 -2.36 31.61 24.04
CA LEU A 18 -2.38 32.32 22.77
C LEU A 18 -0.96 32.86 22.50
N LEU A 19 -0.41 32.59 21.32
CA LEU A 19 0.61 33.45 20.71
C LEU A 19 0.31 33.61 19.21
N LEU A 20 -0.28 34.76 18.89
CA LEU A 20 -0.30 35.37 17.56
C LEU A 20 1.10 35.95 17.30
N GLY A 21 1.65 35.67 16.11
CA GLY A 21 2.85 36.34 15.59
C GLY A 21 2.69 36.57 14.08
N ALA A 22 2.62 37.85 13.70
CA ALA A 22 2.52 38.35 12.33
C ALA A 22 3.82 39.07 11.92
N GLY A 23 4.11 39.11 10.62
CA GLY A 23 5.17 39.93 9.99
C GLY A 23 6.52 39.20 9.90
N CYS A 24 7.22 39.18 8.77
CA CYS A 24 7.57 40.36 7.97
C CYS A 24 7.59 40.09 6.46
N ILE A 25 7.02 41.05 5.73
CA ILE A 25 7.25 41.33 4.32
C ILE A 25 8.55 42.12 4.19
N GLY A 26 9.34 41.84 3.15
CA GLY A 26 10.39 42.73 2.65
C GLY A 26 10.94 42.16 1.33
N ARG A 27 11.29 42.93 0.31
CA ARG A 27 11.23 44.37 0.06
C ARG A 27 11.52 44.53 -1.44
N ASP A 28 10.74 45.35 -2.13
CA ASP A 28 10.94 45.77 -3.52
C ASP A 28 12.34 46.37 -3.76
N GLY A 29 12.93 46.02 -4.90
CA GLY A 29 14.01 46.75 -5.54
C GLY A 29 13.57 47.17 -6.95
N PRO A 30 13.48 48.48 -7.27
CA PRO A 30 13.15 48.96 -8.61
C PRO A 30 14.38 49.44 -9.40
N GLY A 31 14.34 49.26 -10.72
CA GLY A 31 15.18 49.93 -11.74
C GLY A 31 16.13 48.99 -12.48
N ILE A 32 16.28 48.98 -13.80
CA ILE A 32 15.95 49.92 -14.90
C ILE A 32 15.83 49.10 -16.21
N PRO A 33 15.07 49.56 -17.24
CA PRO A 33 14.77 48.81 -18.46
C PRO A 33 15.77 49.06 -19.61
N ASP A 34 15.45 48.44 -20.75
CA ASP A 34 15.86 48.75 -22.13
C ASP A 34 16.79 47.75 -22.82
N GLY A 35 16.25 47.11 -23.87
CA GLY A 35 16.97 46.19 -24.74
C GLY A 35 16.08 45.61 -25.84
N ASN A 36 15.57 46.48 -26.71
CA ASN A 36 14.87 46.16 -27.96
C ASN A 36 15.77 45.31 -28.87
N GLY A 37 15.25 44.22 -29.46
CA GLY A 37 15.98 43.37 -30.40
C GLY A 37 15.03 42.55 -31.27
N ASP A 38 14.84 43.03 -32.49
CA ASP A 38 14.07 42.50 -33.62
C ASP A 38 14.25 41.01 -33.94
N GLY A 39 13.15 40.38 -34.38
CA GLY A 39 13.07 39.70 -35.69
C GLY A 39 13.90 38.43 -35.90
N GLY A 40 13.21 37.29 -35.89
CA GLY A 40 13.75 36.03 -36.39
C GLY A 40 12.67 34.97 -36.57
N ASP A 41 11.90 35.07 -37.66
CA ASP A 41 11.06 33.98 -38.16
C ASP A 41 11.96 32.78 -38.49
N GLY A 42 11.79 31.70 -37.72
CA GLY A 42 12.49 30.43 -37.93
C GLY A 42 11.48 29.31 -38.13
N ASP A 43 10.99 29.17 -39.36
CA ASP A 43 10.38 27.93 -39.84
C ASP A 43 11.47 26.84 -39.91
N GLY A 44 11.58 26.06 -38.85
CA GLY A 44 12.44 24.89 -38.74
C GLY A 44 11.60 23.63 -38.52
N ASN A 45 11.10 23.07 -39.62
CA ASN A 45 10.58 21.72 -39.64
C ASN A 45 11.77 20.74 -39.60
N ASP A 46 12.17 20.31 -38.40
CA ASP A 46 13.05 19.17 -38.20
C ASP A 46 12.29 18.06 -37.47
N GLY A 47 11.82 17.10 -38.26
CA GLY A 47 11.52 15.76 -37.78
C GLY A 47 12.80 15.13 -37.26
N GLY A 48 12.93 15.08 -35.94
CA GLY A 48 14.08 14.50 -35.23
C GLY A 48 13.67 13.23 -34.50
N ASP A 49 13.86 12.13 -35.20
CA ASP A 49 14.01 10.74 -34.77
C ASP A 49 14.50 10.51 -33.33
N GLY A 50 13.77 9.67 -32.59
CA GLY A 50 14.35 8.51 -31.89
C GLY A 50 15.48 8.73 -30.88
N GLY A 51 15.34 9.65 -29.93
CA GLY A 51 16.29 9.81 -28.82
C GLY A 51 16.08 8.87 -27.62
N GLN A 52 16.04 7.55 -27.82
CA GLN A 52 16.09 6.58 -26.70
C GLN A 52 17.54 6.24 -26.36
N THR A 53 18.21 7.07 -25.56
CA THR A 53 19.46 6.70 -24.89
C THR A 53 19.15 6.24 -23.47
N GLY A 54 18.70 5.00 -23.35
CA GLY A 54 18.53 4.31 -22.09
C GLY A 54 18.35 2.83 -22.38
N THR A 55 19.17 1.97 -21.78
CA THR A 55 19.07 0.51 -21.87
C THR A 55 17.82 -0.07 -21.21
N ARG A 56 16.79 0.74 -20.88
CA ARG A 56 15.53 0.26 -20.35
C ARG A 56 14.71 -0.25 -21.54
N PRO A 57 14.40 -1.56 -21.62
CA PRO A 57 13.53 -2.07 -22.65
C PRO A 57 12.21 -1.30 -22.61
N GLY A 58 11.75 -0.79 -23.75
CA GLY A 58 10.44 -0.16 -23.85
C GLY A 58 9.36 -1.17 -23.45
N GLY A 59 8.47 -0.80 -22.52
CA GLY A 59 7.33 -1.62 -22.10
C GLY A 59 7.16 -1.87 -20.60
N THR A 60 7.99 -1.30 -19.70
CA THR A 60 7.87 -1.63 -18.26
C THR A 60 6.76 -0.90 -17.50
N GLY A 61 5.86 -0.17 -18.17
CA GLY A 61 4.53 0.27 -17.68
C GLY A 61 4.39 0.97 -16.31
N GLY A 62 5.45 1.25 -15.56
CA GLY A 62 5.42 1.81 -14.21
C GLY A 62 6.69 1.48 -13.40
N PRO A 63 6.75 1.87 -12.11
CA PRO A 63 7.82 1.45 -11.20
C PRO A 63 7.79 -0.07 -10.97
N GLY A 64 8.96 -0.65 -10.70
CA GLY A 64 9.12 -2.04 -10.30
C GLY A 64 8.92 -2.21 -8.79
N VAL A 65 8.24 -3.28 -8.39
CA VAL A 65 8.03 -3.63 -6.98
C VAL A 65 9.15 -4.54 -6.47
N THR A 66 9.74 -4.17 -5.34
CA THR A 66 10.71 -4.97 -4.59
C THR A 66 10.18 -5.24 -3.19
N VAL A 67 10.29 -6.49 -2.72
CA VAL A 67 10.00 -6.84 -1.32
C VAL A 67 11.20 -6.46 -0.44
N VAL A 68 10.98 -5.55 0.51
CA VAL A 68 12.01 -5.07 1.44
C VAL A 68 12.04 -5.92 2.72
N SER A 69 10.87 -6.15 3.32
CA SER A 69 10.73 -6.98 4.53
C SER A 69 9.41 -7.73 4.57
N VAL A 70 9.42 -8.90 5.22
CA VAL A 70 8.23 -9.65 5.62
C VAL A 70 8.41 -9.98 7.09
N ASP A 71 7.59 -9.37 7.94
CA ASP A 71 7.73 -9.45 9.39
C ASP A 71 6.47 -10.11 9.97
N GLY A 72 6.63 -11.32 10.54
CA GLY A 72 5.55 -12.12 11.10
C GLY A 72 5.43 -12.01 12.64
N PRO A 73 4.32 -12.48 13.23
CA PRO A 73 4.18 -12.55 14.68
C PRO A 73 4.97 -13.74 15.25
N ASP A 74 5.76 -13.52 16.30
CA ASP A 74 6.57 -14.56 16.94
C ASP A 74 5.76 -15.61 17.72
N ASP A 75 4.54 -15.25 18.16
CA ASP A 75 3.74 -16.06 19.12
C ASP A 75 2.63 -16.90 18.45
N ILE A 76 2.70 -17.10 17.12
CA ILE A 76 1.68 -17.83 16.34
C ILE A 76 2.37 -18.80 15.39
N PRO A 77 1.85 -20.04 15.21
CA PRO A 77 2.45 -21.04 14.33
C PRO A 77 2.15 -20.77 12.85
N VAL A 78 2.29 -19.51 12.40
CA VAL A 78 2.06 -19.09 11.02
C VAL A 78 3.26 -18.27 10.56
N ALA A 79 3.99 -18.77 9.56
CA ALA A 79 5.05 -18.03 8.90
C ALA A 79 4.54 -17.48 7.57
N ALA A 80 4.65 -16.16 7.38
CA ALA A 80 4.31 -15.49 6.13
C ALA A 80 5.53 -15.36 5.22
N SER A 81 5.33 -15.52 3.91
CA SER A 81 6.33 -15.24 2.88
C SER A 81 5.66 -14.61 1.65
N VAL A 82 6.45 -13.87 0.87
CA VAL A 82 5.96 -13.14 -0.30
C VAL A 82 6.94 -13.28 -1.46
N GLU A 83 6.41 -13.61 -2.64
CA GLU A 83 7.14 -13.71 -3.90
C GLU A 83 6.62 -12.66 -4.89
N VAL A 84 7.53 -12.00 -5.62
CA VAL A 84 7.15 -11.11 -6.73
C VAL A 84 6.91 -11.96 -7.98
N VAL A 85 5.67 -11.98 -8.48
CA VAL A 85 5.26 -12.75 -9.67
C VAL A 85 5.37 -11.88 -10.93
N ARG A 86 4.99 -10.60 -10.81
CA ARG A 86 5.14 -9.59 -11.85
C ARG A 86 5.67 -8.31 -11.22
N GLU A 87 6.91 -7.97 -11.55
CA GLU A 87 7.63 -6.85 -10.94
C GLU A 87 7.00 -5.49 -11.25
N ALA A 88 6.61 -5.25 -12.50
CA ALA A 88 6.11 -3.95 -12.92
C ALA A 88 4.74 -4.05 -13.59
N ALA A 89 4.05 -2.92 -13.61
CA ALA A 89 2.85 -2.74 -14.40
C ALA A 89 3.13 -2.94 -15.89
N THR A 90 2.12 -3.41 -16.61
CA THR A 90 2.06 -3.48 -18.07
C THR A 90 0.77 -2.84 -18.55
N GLU A 91 0.57 -2.66 -19.85
CA GLU A 91 -0.72 -2.17 -20.36
C GLU A 91 -1.89 -3.10 -19.98
N GLU A 92 -1.62 -4.41 -19.83
CA GLU A 92 -2.64 -5.45 -19.65
C GLU A 92 -2.79 -5.92 -18.20
N SER A 93 -1.79 -5.71 -17.34
CA SER A 93 -1.86 -6.15 -15.95
C SER A 93 -1.03 -5.31 -14.96
N PRO A 94 -1.49 -5.17 -13.70
CA PRO A 94 -0.76 -4.49 -12.62
C PRO A 94 0.42 -5.32 -12.10
N PRO A 95 1.32 -4.78 -11.26
CA PRO A 95 2.28 -5.58 -10.51
C PRO A 95 1.58 -6.65 -9.67
N ARG A 96 2.21 -7.83 -9.55
CA ARG A 96 1.62 -9.00 -8.89
C ARG A 96 2.58 -9.62 -7.91
N LEU A 97 2.07 -9.93 -6.73
CA LEU A 97 2.77 -10.67 -5.70
C LEU A 97 1.99 -11.94 -5.35
N ARG A 98 2.68 -12.95 -4.83
CA ARG A 98 2.08 -14.14 -4.24
C ARG A 98 2.42 -14.17 -2.76
N THR A 99 1.40 -14.18 -1.91
CA THR A 99 1.54 -14.41 -0.48
C THR A 99 1.44 -15.90 -0.20
N SER A 100 2.22 -16.37 0.78
CA SER A 100 2.09 -17.72 1.31
C SER A 100 2.14 -17.72 2.83
N LEU A 101 1.25 -18.50 3.44
CA LEU A 101 1.16 -18.71 4.88
C LEU A 101 1.42 -20.19 5.15
N GLU A 102 2.50 -20.48 5.86
CA GLU A 102 2.87 -21.83 6.29
C GLU A 102 2.44 -22.07 7.74
N ASN A 103 1.82 -23.22 8.00
CA ASN A 103 1.63 -23.70 9.36
C ASN A 103 2.92 -24.37 9.85
N THR A 104 3.64 -23.70 10.74
CA THR A 104 4.92 -24.18 11.29
C THR A 104 4.75 -25.12 12.49
N GLY A 105 3.50 -25.46 12.84
CA GLY A 105 3.18 -26.39 13.91
C GLY A 105 2.98 -27.82 13.44
N ASP A 106 2.76 -28.72 14.41
CA ASP A 106 2.59 -30.16 14.18
C ASP A 106 1.11 -30.59 14.06
N GLU A 107 0.17 -29.65 14.18
CA GLU A 107 -1.28 -29.88 14.12
C GLU A 107 -1.92 -28.98 13.07
N SER A 108 -3.04 -29.41 12.48
CA SER A 108 -3.81 -28.56 11.56
C SER A 108 -4.35 -27.34 12.32
N ILE A 109 -4.24 -26.17 11.71
CA ILE A 109 -4.72 -24.90 12.28
C ILE A 109 -5.82 -24.32 11.41
N THR A 110 -6.75 -23.60 12.05
CA THR A 110 -7.73 -22.77 11.34
C THR A 110 -7.31 -21.31 11.45
N VAL A 111 -7.17 -20.63 10.31
CA VAL A 111 -6.66 -19.26 10.19
C VAL A 111 -7.79 -18.32 9.75
N GLY A 112 -7.87 -17.14 10.36
CA GLY A 112 -8.72 -16.02 9.96
C GLY A 112 -8.07 -14.67 10.27
N GLU A 113 -8.52 -13.55 9.70
CA GLU A 113 -9.53 -13.41 8.65
C GLU A 113 -8.94 -13.80 7.28
N GLY A 114 -9.63 -14.67 6.55
CA GLY A 114 -9.05 -15.46 5.48
C GLY A 114 -8.59 -14.71 4.23
N ARG A 115 -9.15 -13.51 3.95
CA ARG A 115 -8.71 -12.67 2.83
C ARG A 115 -7.59 -11.74 3.28
N GLY A 116 -7.85 -10.97 4.34
CA GLY A 116 -6.91 -9.99 4.87
C GLY A 116 -5.60 -10.64 5.30
N VAL A 117 -5.61 -11.87 5.83
CA VAL A 117 -4.37 -12.57 6.20
C VAL A 117 -3.45 -12.84 5.00
N HIS A 118 -3.98 -12.84 3.79
CA HIS A 118 -3.23 -12.92 2.52
C HIS A 118 -3.01 -11.55 1.85
N LEU A 119 -3.25 -10.45 2.58
CA LEU A 119 -3.21 -9.05 2.13
C LEU A 119 -4.27 -8.68 1.08
N GLU A 120 -5.28 -9.51 0.84
CA GLU A 120 -6.39 -9.12 -0.04
C GLU A 120 -7.19 -7.96 0.60
N TYR A 121 -7.40 -6.90 -0.18
CA TYR A 121 -8.09 -5.66 0.24
C TYR A 121 -7.38 -4.89 1.35
N VAL A 122 -6.07 -5.05 1.50
CA VAL A 122 -5.27 -4.33 2.49
C VAL A 122 -4.57 -3.14 1.82
N SER A 123 -4.79 -1.95 2.38
CA SER A 123 -4.06 -0.74 2.00
C SER A 123 -2.75 -0.60 2.78
N ASP A 124 -1.82 0.16 2.25
CA ASP A 124 -0.64 0.55 3.00
C ASP A 124 -0.98 1.59 4.09
N ASP A 125 -0.04 1.83 5.01
CA ASP A 125 -0.20 2.76 6.14
C ASP A 125 -0.55 4.21 5.72
N SER A 126 -0.21 4.61 4.50
CA SER A 126 -0.52 5.94 3.93
C SER A 126 -1.78 5.99 3.07
N GLU A 127 -2.44 4.84 2.86
CA GLU A 127 -3.62 4.67 2.01
C GLU A 127 -3.42 5.07 0.53
N ALA A 128 -2.18 5.12 0.05
CA ALA A 128 -1.81 5.44 -1.32
C ALA A 128 -1.90 4.23 -2.26
N LEU A 129 -1.70 3.03 -1.71
CA LEU A 129 -1.68 1.76 -2.42
C LEU A 129 -2.61 0.75 -1.74
N VAL A 130 -3.16 -0.16 -2.54
CA VAL A 130 -4.00 -1.27 -2.07
C VAL A 130 -3.69 -2.55 -2.84
N PHE A 131 -3.64 -3.66 -2.11
CA PHE A 131 -3.61 -4.99 -2.70
C PHE A 131 -5.03 -5.52 -2.91
N LEU A 132 -5.30 -6.07 -4.09
CA LEU A 132 -6.59 -6.67 -4.43
C LEU A 132 -6.40 -8.12 -4.93
N PRO A 133 -7.38 -9.01 -4.72
CA PRO A 133 -7.37 -10.35 -5.30
C PRO A 133 -7.09 -10.34 -6.81
N SER A 134 -6.12 -11.12 -7.25
CA SER A 134 -5.67 -11.10 -8.65
C SER A 134 -6.63 -11.71 -9.69
N ASP A 135 -7.70 -12.36 -9.22
CA ASP A 135 -8.79 -12.93 -10.02
C ASP A 135 -10.00 -11.99 -10.14
N GLY A 136 -9.93 -10.80 -9.53
CA GLY A 136 -10.97 -9.78 -9.59
C GLY A 136 -10.87 -8.86 -10.81
N GLU A 137 -12.00 -8.25 -11.16
CA GLU A 137 -12.08 -7.15 -12.13
C GLU A 137 -12.32 -5.84 -11.37
N TYR A 138 -11.39 -4.90 -11.50
CA TYR A 138 -11.43 -3.63 -10.77
C TYR A 138 -11.44 -2.43 -11.73
N PRO A 139 -12.12 -1.34 -11.36
CA PRO A 139 -12.19 -0.14 -12.18
C PRO A 139 -10.84 0.61 -12.09
N ALA A 140 -9.90 0.23 -12.95
CA ALA A 140 -8.56 0.79 -12.99
C ALA A 140 -8.20 1.27 -14.39
N GLU A 141 -7.39 2.31 -14.48
CA GLU A 141 -6.87 2.84 -15.74
C GLU A 141 -5.81 1.88 -16.33
N PRO A 142 -6.00 1.24 -17.50
CA PRO A 142 -5.03 0.30 -18.06
C PRO A 142 -3.66 0.93 -18.29
N GLY A 143 -2.59 0.20 -17.98
CA GLY A 143 -1.21 0.72 -18.04
C GLY A 143 -0.86 1.72 -16.93
N CYS A 144 -1.83 2.20 -16.17
CA CYS A 144 -1.65 3.11 -15.04
C CYS A 144 -1.92 2.39 -13.71
N TRP A 145 -2.94 1.54 -13.66
CA TRP A 145 -3.38 0.74 -12.50
C TRP A 145 -3.73 1.55 -11.26
N ARG A 146 -4.05 2.83 -11.46
CA ARG A 146 -4.79 3.63 -10.50
C ARG A 146 -6.26 3.30 -10.58
N LEU A 147 -6.88 3.10 -9.42
CA LEU A 147 -8.31 2.90 -9.31
C LEU A 147 -9.07 4.19 -9.63
N THR A 148 -10.12 4.10 -10.44
CA THR A 148 -10.99 5.24 -10.74
C THR A 148 -12.02 5.48 -9.65
N ASP A 149 -12.35 4.45 -8.88
CA ASP A 149 -13.35 4.47 -7.83
C ASP A 149 -12.90 3.64 -6.63
N GLY A 150 -13.46 3.93 -5.45
CA GLY A 150 -13.22 3.13 -4.25
C GLY A 150 -13.78 1.71 -4.41
N ILE A 151 -13.09 0.73 -3.81
CA ILE A 151 -13.52 -0.67 -3.83
C ILE A 151 -14.43 -0.93 -2.64
N ALA A 152 -15.69 -1.26 -2.90
CA ALA A 152 -16.61 -1.71 -1.88
C ALA A 152 -16.32 -3.18 -1.53
N VAL A 153 -16.07 -3.46 -0.26
CA VAL A 153 -15.76 -4.80 0.23
C VAL A 153 -16.85 -5.25 1.19
N THR A 154 -17.35 -6.47 1.02
CA THR A 154 -18.25 -7.07 1.99
C THR A 154 -17.48 -7.47 3.26
N GLU A 155 -18.04 -7.13 4.42
CA GLU A 155 -17.54 -7.54 5.74
C GLU A 155 -17.88 -9.02 6.03
N GLU A 156 -17.36 -9.92 5.20
CA GLU A 156 -17.52 -11.36 5.40
C GLU A 156 -16.27 -11.92 6.08
N TYR A 157 -16.44 -12.39 7.32
CA TYR A 157 -15.35 -13.07 8.03
C TYR A 157 -15.19 -14.49 7.50
N ARG A 158 -14.08 -14.76 6.81
CA ARG A 158 -13.74 -16.08 6.28
C ARG A 158 -12.64 -16.73 7.10
N THR A 159 -12.65 -18.05 7.16
CA THR A 159 -11.56 -18.86 7.74
C THR A 159 -11.21 -20.00 6.80
N PHE A 160 -10.00 -20.55 6.92
CA PHE A 160 -9.57 -21.75 6.20
C PHE A 160 -8.59 -22.56 7.05
N GLN A 161 -8.43 -23.83 6.70
CA GLN A 161 -7.51 -24.74 7.39
C GLN A 161 -6.18 -24.84 6.67
N ILE A 162 -5.11 -24.99 7.44
CA ILE A 162 -3.77 -25.32 6.95
C ILE A 162 -3.28 -26.52 7.76
N ASP A 163 -3.06 -27.64 7.09
CA ASP A 163 -2.50 -28.83 7.72
C ASP A 163 -1.09 -28.56 8.26
N ALA A 164 -0.62 -29.42 9.18
CA ALA A 164 0.71 -29.33 9.76
C ALA A 164 1.80 -29.33 8.67
N GLY A 165 2.67 -28.31 8.67
CA GLY A 165 3.73 -28.13 7.67
C GLY A 165 3.25 -27.81 6.25
N ALA A 166 1.94 -27.60 6.05
CA ALA A 166 1.39 -27.19 4.76
C ALA A 166 1.38 -25.66 4.62
N SER A 167 1.17 -25.18 3.40
CA SER A 167 1.04 -23.77 3.11
C SER A 167 -0.23 -23.47 2.31
N SER A 168 -0.85 -22.33 2.61
CA SER A 168 -1.85 -21.68 1.77
C SER A 168 -1.18 -20.57 0.98
N GLY A 169 -1.59 -20.33 -0.26
CA GLY A 169 -1.03 -19.25 -1.09
C GLY A 169 -2.09 -18.55 -1.93
N ARG A 170 -1.90 -17.25 -2.13
CA ARG A 170 -2.80 -16.39 -2.92
C ARG A 170 -2.03 -15.36 -3.72
N GLU A 171 -2.52 -15.04 -4.90
CA GLU A 171 -1.98 -13.97 -5.73
C GLU A 171 -2.78 -12.69 -5.52
N ILE A 172 -2.06 -11.59 -5.31
CA ILE A 172 -2.59 -10.25 -5.12
C ILE A 172 -1.95 -9.30 -6.12
N ASP A 173 -2.76 -8.39 -6.63
CA ASP A 173 -2.37 -7.35 -7.57
C ASP A 173 -2.32 -5.99 -6.85
N LEU A 174 -1.32 -5.17 -7.17
CA LEU A 174 -1.08 -3.87 -6.55
C LEU A 174 -1.68 -2.73 -7.37
N TYR A 175 -2.44 -1.86 -6.72
CA TYR A 175 -3.08 -0.70 -7.34
C TYR A 175 -2.80 0.57 -6.55
N ALA A 176 -2.75 1.72 -7.24
CA ALA A 176 -2.86 3.01 -6.58
C ALA A 176 -4.32 3.33 -6.25
N THR A 177 -4.55 3.97 -5.11
CA THR A 177 -5.88 4.35 -4.67
C THR A 177 -6.40 5.57 -5.46
N PRO A 178 -7.73 5.80 -5.47
CA PRO A 178 -8.30 6.95 -6.19
C PRO A 178 -7.78 8.28 -5.65
N GLY A 179 -7.39 9.18 -6.54
CA GLY A 179 -6.93 10.54 -6.20
C GLY A 179 -5.42 10.71 -6.13
N GLU A 180 -4.65 9.63 -6.21
CA GLU A 180 -3.19 9.70 -6.36
C GLU A 180 -2.80 10.37 -7.69
N ASP A 181 -1.80 11.25 -7.66
CA ASP A 181 -1.34 11.98 -8.85
C ASP A 181 -0.56 11.09 -9.83
N ALA A 182 0.05 10.02 -9.32
CA ALA A 182 0.82 9.06 -10.09
C ALA A 182 0.02 7.76 -10.35
N CYS A 183 0.38 7.07 -11.43
CA CYS A 183 -0.21 5.78 -11.79
C CYS A 183 0.05 4.72 -10.71
N LEU A 184 1.32 4.61 -10.31
CA LEU A 184 1.77 3.94 -9.11
C LEU A 184 2.80 4.86 -8.47
N PRO A 185 2.54 5.45 -7.29
CA PRO A 185 3.48 6.37 -6.66
C PRO A 185 4.76 5.63 -6.24
N VAL A 186 5.91 6.25 -6.48
CA VAL A 186 7.22 5.71 -6.10
C VAL A 186 7.48 5.97 -4.62
N GLY A 187 8.10 5.01 -3.94
CA GLY A 187 8.34 5.11 -2.51
C GLY A 187 8.38 3.77 -1.80
N GLU A 188 8.60 3.83 -0.49
CA GLU A 188 8.51 2.68 0.39
C GLU A 188 7.14 2.65 1.07
N TYR A 189 6.48 1.51 1.05
CA TYR A 189 5.12 1.33 1.54
C TYR A 189 5.03 0.10 2.43
N ARG A 190 4.32 0.25 3.55
CA ARG A 190 4.14 -0.81 4.54
C ARG A 190 2.67 -1.21 4.59
N PHE A 191 2.43 -2.50 4.41
CA PHE A 191 1.14 -3.15 4.52
C PHE A 191 1.11 -4.00 5.77
N GLU A 192 -0.01 -3.99 6.48
CA GLU A 192 -0.11 -4.66 7.77
C GLU A 192 -1.47 -5.32 7.91
N THR A 193 -1.49 -6.57 8.37
CA THR A 193 -2.73 -7.34 8.52
C THR A 193 -2.74 -8.18 9.78
N ALA A 194 -3.94 -8.47 10.27
CA ALA A 194 -4.15 -9.34 11.42
C ALA A 194 -4.16 -10.81 10.99
N VAL A 195 -3.62 -11.66 11.87
CA VAL A 195 -3.74 -13.11 11.79
C VAL A 195 -4.28 -13.63 13.12
N SER A 196 -5.26 -14.51 13.03
CA SER A 196 -5.89 -15.18 14.15
C SER A 196 -5.91 -16.67 13.88
N VAL A 197 -5.58 -17.45 14.90
CA VAL A 197 -5.65 -18.91 14.89
C VAL A 197 -6.65 -19.35 15.96
N GLY A 198 -7.61 -20.17 15.57
CA GLY A 198 -8.61 -20.73 16.46
C GLY A 198 -9.86 -21.22 15.75
N GLU A 199 -10.80 -21.75 16.51
CA GLU A 199 -12.06 -22.28 15.97
C GLU A 199 -12.97 -21.17 15.42
N PRO A 200 -13.66 -21.40 14.28
CA PRO A 200 -14.60 -20.43 13.74
C PRO A 200 -15.77 -20.17 14.72
N GLY A 201 -16.10 -18.89 14.92
CA GLY A 201 -17.23 -18.48 15.76
C GLY A 201 -16.95 -18.45 17.26
N THR A 202 -15.70 -18.68 17.68
CA THR A 202 -15.20 -18.44 19.03
C THR A 202 -14.17 -17.31 19.03
N ASP A 203 -13.80 -16.84 20.23
CA ASP A 203 -12.62 -15.97 20.35
C ASP A 203 -11.37 -16.74 19.87
N PRO A 204 -10.43 -16.06 19.17
CA PRO A 204 -9.22 -16.73 18.69
C PRO A 204 -8.33 -17.14 19.85
N GLU A 205 -7.72 -18.31 19.73
CA GLU A 205 -6.80 -18.83 20.75
C GLU A 205 -5.50 -18.05 20.76
N ARG A 206 -5.03 -17.66 19.57
CA ARG A 206 -3.85 -16.82 19.36
C ARG A 206 -4.14 -15.80 18.27
N SER A 207 -3.65 -14.58 18.45
CA SER A 207 -3.81 -13.51 17.47
C SER A 207 -2.59 -12.61 17.48
N GLY A 208 -2.35 -11.98 16.33
CA GLY A 208 -1.15 -11.19 16.07
C GLY A 208 -1.29 -10.51 14.73
N ARG A 209 -0.17 -9.99 14.23
CA ARG A 209 -0.14 -9.28 12.96
C ARG A 209 1.14 -9.58 12.22
N TRP A 210 1.08 -9.55 10.89
CA TRP A 210 2.27 -9.55 10.06
C TRP A 210 2.24 -8.36 9.11
N SER A 211 3.42 -7.92 8.68
CA SER A 211 3.59 -6.82 7.74
C SER A 211 4.49 -7.17 6.56
N LEU A 212 4.21 -6.51 5.44
CA LEU A 212 5.01 -6.52 4.23
C LEU A 212 5.45 -5.09 3.95
N THR A 213 6.74 -4.88 3.76
CA THR A 213 7.27 -3.61 3.25
C THR A 213 7.73 -3.80 1.81
N VAL A 214 7.27 -2.93 0.90
CA VAL A 214 7.68 -2.91 -0.51
C VAL A 214 8.28 -1.57 -0.88
N LEU A 215 9.17 -1.59 -1.88
CA LEU A 215 9.74 -0.42 -2.52
C LEU A 215 9.31 -0.38 -3.98
N LEU A 216 8.84 0.77 -4.44
CA LEU A 216 8.46 1.04 -5.84
C LEU A 216 9.46 2.03 -6.46
N GLU A 217 10.23 1.61 -7.48
CA GLU A 217 11.27 2.41 -8.16
C GLU A 217 11.44 2.16 -9.67
#